data_AF-A0A8B8A3A1-F1
#
_entry.id   AF-A0A8B8A3A1-F1
#
_cell.length_a   1.000
_cell.length_b   1.000
_cell.length_c   1.000
_cell.angle_alpha   90.00
_cell.angle_beta   90.00
_cell.angle_gamma   90.00
#
_symmetry.space_group_name_H-M   'P 1'
#
loop_
_entity.id
_entity.type
_entity.pdbx_description
1 polymer ?
#
loop_
_entity_poly.entity_id
_entity_poly.type
_entity_poly.pdbx_seq_one_letter_code
_entity_poly.pdbx_strand_id
1 'polypeptide(L)'
;MRPCSLKRCARGSMVSCLPQFLLVTGLLAIWFVATAIFPSHEHSPTSRRRYSINMEKTQKEGSKLETLIPQDDATKDSETSPRKPQETKGLTARTPVSPSKPRATVRWTNLSDDGLDRNSTPCWIDGIFWSKSTEASLQRDLMQTTATDLAKMTRQTPVLRLVPGCGHSQNRLLTFQDGRQVCCRYRNSLDLIQGEIYAYSLSQVLHIRNLPPTAVGIINASGNQWDAVGTNMTIANWLDGHQVIFTQWIPNLVPAFLPKIFQKPERRLHPLDTLSESRSQVSQLAQWSDMIVLDYLTGNMDRMVNMFVNQQWNSFIMDSPVHNLERSVVTGQLYFLDNELSFIHSYRLLERYGHFHKEMLESLCVFRLRTVNTLTRLHSEGNVWEKMWELAVSSELLETQHLPKLSRKNVNILKSRVADVLNQVKTCQQMYANRHNLTKCH
;
A
#
# COMPACT_ATOMS: atom_id res chain seq x y z
N MET A 1 21.66 -39.87 30.69
CA MET A 1 22.18 -41.18 30.28
C MET A 1 21.16 -41.83 29.35
N ARG A 2 21.49 -42.09 28.07
CA ARG A 2 20.72 -43.02 27.21
C ARG A 2 21.21 -44.46 27.48
N PRO A 3 20.45 -45.50 27.11
CA PRO A 3 20.59 -46.02 25.74
C PRO A 3 19.28 -46.50 25.07
N CYS A 4 19.32 -46.46 23.74
CA CYS A 4 18.46 -47.18 22.81
C CYS A 4 18.68 -48.70 22.89
N SER A 5 17.69 -49.50 22.48
CA SER A 5 17.95 -50.71 21.68
C SER A 5 16.77 -51.03 20.75
N LEU A 6 17.11 -51.61 19.60
CA LEU A 6 16.25 -51.91 18.45
C LEU A 6 15.43 -53.20 18.64
N LYS A 7 14.34 -53.36 17.88
CA LYS A 7 14.16 -54.52 16.98
C LYS A 7 13.01 -54.33 15.96
N ARG A 8 13.30 -54.77 14.74
CA ARG A 8 12.40 -54.95 13.58
C ARG A 8 11.57 -56.24 13.72
N CYS A 9 10.35 -56.24 13.15
CA CYS A 9 9.68 -57.34 12.42
C CYS A 9 8.45 -56.72 11.74
N ALA A 10 8.37 -56.63 10.41
CA ALA A 10 7.95 -57.65 9.44
C ALA A 10 6.42 -57.70 9.21
N ARG A 11 6.07 -57.40 7.94
CA ARG A 11 4.86 -57.66 7.12
C ARG A 11 3.73 -58.50 7.73
N GLY A 12 2.49 -58.08 7.45
CA GLY A 12 1.32 -58.97 7.42
C GLY A 12 -0.01 -58.22 7.30
N SER A 13 -0.70 -58.40 6.17
CA SER A 13 -2.05 -57.90 5.88
C SER A 13 -3.13 -58.52 6.77
N MET A 14 -4.31 -57.90 6.69
CA MET A 14 -5.68 -58.44 6.77
C MET A 14 -6.52 -58.17 8.03
N VAL A 15 -7.66 -57.53 7.74
CA VAL A 15 -9.03 -57.89 8.16
C VAL A 15 -9.55 -57.31 9.48
N SER A 16 -10.40 -56.28 9.29
CA SER A 16 -11.68 -55.96 9.94
C SER A 16 -11.95 -56.38 11.38
N CYS A 17 -12.26 -55.39 12.22
CA CYS A 17 -13.23 -55.48 13.30
C CYS A 17 -14.23 -54.31 13.21
N LEU A 18 -15.52 -54.67 13.23
CA LEU A 18 -16.74 -53.87 13.52
C LEU A 18 -16.64 -53.10 14.87
N PRO A 19 -17.64 -52.28 15.35
CA PRO A 19 -19.08 -52.20 15.00
C PRO A 19 -19.73 -50.78 14.97
N GLN A 20 -21.05 -50.83 14.79
CA GLN A 20 -22.13 -49.83 14.63
C GLN A 20 -22.46 -48.90 15.83
N PHE A 21 -23.47 -48.04 15.57
CA PHE A 21 -24.34 -47.19 16.43
C PHE A 21 -23.83 -45.74 16.64
N LEU A 22 -24.57 -44.64 16.45
CA LEU A 22 -26.01 -44.35 16.36
C LEU A 22 -26.27 -43.02 15.63
N LEU A 23 -27.44 -42.97 14.98
CA LEU A 23 -28.15 -41.77 14.53
C LEU A 23 -28.58 -40.89 15.71
N VAL A 24 -28.42 -39.56 15.59
CA VAL A 24 -29.42 -38.57 16.07
C VAL A 24 -29.52 -37.45 15.04
N THR A 25 -30.75 -37.22 14.59
CA THR A 25 -31.22 -36.21 13.64
C THR A 25 -31.61 -34.90 14.35
N GLY A 26 -31.63 -33.78 13.62
CA GLY A 26 -32.26 -32.52 14.02
C GLY A 26 -31.65 -31.30 13.31
N LEU A 27 -32.02 -31.02 12.06
CA LEU A 27 -33.02 -30.01 11.66
C LEU A 27 -32.80 -28.62 12.28
N LEU A 28 -32.30 -27.67 11.47
CA LEU A 28 -32.84 -26.31 11.36
C LEU A 28 -32.28 -25.63 10.09
N ALA A 29 -33.12 -25.59 9.06
CA ALA A 29 -32.94 -24.79 7.86
C ALA A 29 -34.03 -23.72 7.83
N ILE A 30 -33.65 -22.44 7.76
CA ILE A 30 -34.50 -21.29 7.39
C ILE A 30 -33.57 -20.36 6.59
N TRP A 31 -33.64 -20.39 5.26
CA TRP A 31 -34.37 -19.43 4.40
C TRP A 31 -33.89 -17.97 4.50
N PHE A 32 -33.18 -17.50 3.47
CA PHE A 32 -33.47 -16.23 2.80
C PHE A 32 -33.05 -16.28 1.33
N VAL A 33 -34.06 -16.27 0.46
CA VAL A 33 -33.98 -15.99 -0.98
C VAL A 33 -34.46 -14.56 -1.18
N ALA A 34 -33.68 -13.73 -1.87
CA ALA A 34 -34.16 -12.54 -2.59
C ALA A 34 -33.10 -12.16 -3.64
N THR A 35 -33.23 -12.70 -4.85
CA THR A 35 -33.71 -12.01 -6.07
C THR A 35 -32.79 -10.93 -6.61
N ALA A 36 -32.11 -11.31 -7.70
CA ALA A 36 -31.50 -10.42 -8.66
C ALA A 36 -32.57 -9.62 -9.41
N ILE A 37 -32.42 -8.30 -9.45
CA ILE A 37 -32.98 -7.41 -10.47
C ILE A 37 -31.89 -6.38 -10.78
N PHE A 38 -31.37 -6.40 -12.00
CA PHE A 38 -30.56 -5.31 -12.56
C PHE A 38 -31.47 -4.11 -12.86
N PRO A 39 -30.99 -2.88 -12.60
CA PRO A 39 -30.95 -1.93 -13.70
C PRO A 39 -29.59 -1.21 -13.84
N SER A 40 -29.40 -0.78 -15.07
CA SER A 40 -28.33 -0.02 -15.70
C SER A 40 -27.89 1.28 -15.00
N HIS A 41 -26.58 1.55 -15.13
CA HIS A 41 -25.88 2.85 -15.18
C HIS A 41 -26.32 3.99 -14.22
N GLU A 42 -25.51 4.24 -13.19
CA GLU A 42 -24.99 5.58 -12.84
C GLU A 42 -23.85 5.46 -11.81
N HIS A 43 -22.71 6.11 -12.09
CA HIS A 43 -21.51 6.08 -11.24
C HIS A 43 -21.72 6.95 -9.99
N SER A 44 -21.76 6.33 -8.81
CA SER A 44 -21.79 7.00 -7.50
C SER A 44 -20.73 6.39 -6.54
N PRO A 45 -20.13 7.15 -5.60
CA PRO A 45 -18.94 6.75 -4.83
C PRO A 45 -19.18 5.70 -3.72
N THR A 46 -20.35 5.08 -3.67
CA THR A 46 -20.81 4.29 -2.51
C THR A 46 -20.42 2.81 -2.53
N SER A 47 -19.72 2.33 -3.57
CA SER A 47 -19.25 0.92 -3.63
C SER A 47 -18.09 0.59 -2.68
N ARG A 48 -17.44 1.59 -2.06
CA ARG A 48 -16.27 1.40 -1.18
C ARG A 48 -16.55 0.79 0.20
N ARG A 49 -17.80 0.70 0.64
CA ARG A 49 -18.12 0.40 2.05
C ARG A 49 -18.35 -1.08 2.40
N ARG A 50 -18.39 -2.00 1.44
CA ARG A 50 -18.92 -3.36 1.68
C ARG A 50 -17.88 -4.49 1.76
N TYR A 51 -16.59 -4.22 1.59
CA TYR A 51 -15.58 -5.28 1.40
C TYR A 51 -14.56 -5.50 2.54
N SER A 52 -14.53 -4.68 3.60
CA SER A 52 -13.44 -4.72 4.61
C SER A 52 -13.84 -5.06 6.06
N ILE A 53 -15.07 -5.52 6.30
CA ILE A 53 -15.67 -5.60 7.65
C ILE A 53 -14.89 -6.53 8.62
N ASN A 54 -14.14 -7.52 8.12
CA ASN A 54 -13.49 -8.51 8.98
C ASN A 54 -12.09 -8.11 9.46
N MET A 55 -11.28 -7.38 8.68
CA MET A 55 -9.98 -6.90 9.16
C MET A 55 -10.13 -5.75 10.16
N GLU A 56 -11.14 -4.89 10.00
CA GLU A 56 -11.42 -3.78 10.92
C GLU A 56 -11.84 -4.28 12.32
N LYS A 57 -12.51 -5.44 12.40
CA LYS A 57 -12.80 -6.14 13.67
C LYS A 57 -11.52 -6.64 14.35
N THR A 58 -10.60 -7.23 13.59
CA THR A 58 -9.30 -7.70 14.14
C THR A 58 -8.39 -6.53 14.52
N GLN A 59 -8.48 -5.40 13.81
CA GLN A 59 -7.78 -4.15 14.12
C GLN A 59 -8.28 -3.54 15.44
N LYS A 60 -9.58 -3.64 15.75
CA LYS A 60 -10.17 -3.27 17.04
C LYS A 60 -9.80 -4.24 18.17
N GLU A 61 -9.57 -5.51 17.89
CA GLU A 61 -9.12 -6.49 18.88
C GLU A 61 -7.64 -6.30 19.25
N GLY A 62 -6.80 -5.87 18.30
CA GLY A 62 -5.42 -5.47 18.57
C GLY A 62 -5.31 -4.26 19.51
N SER A 63 -6.22 -3.28 19.39
CA SER A 63 -6.21 -2.11 20.30
C SER A 63 -6.73 -2.42 21.71
N LYS A 64 -7.49 -3.52 21.90
CA LYS A 64 -7.89 -3.99 23.24
C LYS A 64 -6.73 -4.61 24.03
N LEU A 65 -5.66 -5.02 23.35
CA LEU A 65 -4.48 -5.58 24.01
C LEU A 65 -3.57 -4.48 24.62
N GLU A 66 -3.78 -3.20 24.27
CA GLU A 66 -3.04 -2.05 24.84
C GLU A 66 -3.55 -1.62 26.23
N THR A 67 -4.73 -2.09 26.67
CA THR A 67 -5.32 -1.71 27.97
C THR A 67 -4.82 -2.51 29.19
N LEU A 68 -3.76 -3.33 29.06
CA LEU A 68 -3.27 -4.20 30.16
C LEU A 68 -1.80 -3.96 30.56
N ILE A 69 -1.31 -2.72 30.44
CA ILE A 69 -0.04 -2.30 31.05
C ILE A 69 -0.32 -1.14 32.03
N PRO A 70 0.03 -1.25 33.33
CA PRO A 70 -0.28 -0.21 34.32
C PRO A 70 0.50 1.07 34.03
N GLN A 71 -0.20 2.21 34.05
CA GLN A 71 0.42 3.54 34.13
C GLN A 71 0.43 3.99 35.59
N ASP A 72 1.60 4.39 36.07
CA ASP A 72 1.80 4.98 37.39
C ASP A 72 1.23 6.40 37.47
N ASP A 73 0.60 6.68 38.62
CA ASP A 73 -0.01 7.95 39.04
C ASP A 73 1.00 9.09 39.24
N ALA A 74 0.65 10.30 38.77
CA ALA A 74 0.96 11.54 39.47
C ALA A 74 0.09 12.73 39.00
N THR A 75 -0.60 13.34 39.97
CA THR A 75 -0.99 14.76 40.12
C THR A 75 -2.16 15.37 39.33
N LYS A 76 -3.35 15.33 39.97
CA LYS A 76 -4.21 16.45 40.44
C LYS A 76 -3.51 17.83 40.57
N ASP A 77 -4.09 19.03 40.43
CA ASP A 77 -5.43 19.66 40.32
C ASP A 77 -5.23 20.94 39.45
N SER A 78 -6.18 21.63 38.81
CA SER A 78 -7.32 22.37 39.37
C SER A 78 -7.98 23.21 38.27
N GLU A 79 -9.24 23.56 38.52
CA GLU A 79 -10.24 24.19 37.66
C GLU A 79 -9.97 25.66 37.31
N THR A 80 -10.51 26.13 36.16
CA THR A 80 -11.47 27.26 36.12
C THR A 80 -11.98 27.55 34.69
N SER A 81 -13.28 27.80 34.59
CA SER A 81 -14.04 28.33 33.44
C SER A 81 -15.22 29.12 34.05
N PRO A 82 -16.04 29.93 33.33
CA PRO A 82 -15.89 30.60 32.03
C PRO A 82 -16.22 32.12 32.10
N ARG A 83 -16.00 32.86 31.01
CA ARG A 83 -16.79 34.07 30.70
C ARG A 83 -17.39 33.99 29.29
N LYS A 84 -18.70 34.28 29.22
CA LYS A 84 -19.56 34.32 28.02
C LYS A 84 -19.33 35.58 27.17
N PRO A 85 -19.75 35.55 25.88
CA PRO A 85 -19.39 36.53 24.85
C PRO A 85 -20.43 37.66 24.69
N GLN A 86 -19.98 38.78 24.12
CA GLN A 86 -20.84 39.87 23.62
C GLN A 86 -21.01 39.77 22.11
N GLU A 87 -22.26 39.82 21.66
CA GLU A 87 -22.71 40.03 20.28
C GLU A 87 -22.32 41.42 19.77
N THR A 88 -21.97 41.52 18.48
CA THR A 88 -22.41 42.65 17.65
C THR A 88 -22.66 42.20 16.21
N LYS A 89 -23.78 42.70 15.69
CA LYS A 89 -24.36 42.51 14.35
C LYS A 89 -23.69 43.46 13.34
N GLY A 90 -23.66 43.09 12.05
CA GLY A 90 -23.35 44.06 10.99
C GLY A 90 -23.21 43.51 9.57
N LEU A 91 -24.33 43.55 8.83
CA LEU A 91 -24.55 43.44 7.39
C LEU A 91 -23.35 43.72 6.43
N THR A 92 -23.20 42.94 5.36
CA THR A 92 -23.81 43.22 4.03
C THR A 92 -23.38 42.19 2.98
N ALA A 93 -24.36 41.70 2.23
CA ALA A 93 -24.20 40.78 1.10
C ALA A 93 -23.64 41.51 -0.14
N ARG A 94 -22.66 40.90 -0.82
CA ARG A 94 -22.32 41.22 -2.21
C ARG A 94 -22.42 39.96 -3.07
N THR A 95 -23.13 40.14 -4.17
CA THR A 95 -23.45 39.22 -5.27
C THR A 95 -22.19 38.59 -5.89
N PRO A 96 -22.22 37.31 -6.29
CA PRO A 96 -21.09 36.69 -6.99
C PRO A 96 -21.12 37.04 -8.48
N VAL A 97 -20.06 37.72 -8.93
CA VAL A 97 -19.73 37.92 -10.35
C VAL A 97 -19.14 36.61 -10.89
N SER A 98 -19.77 36.08 -11.93
CA SER A 98 -19.36 34.86 -12.64
C SER A 98 -18.16 35.14 -13.58
N PRO A 99 -17.01 34.45 -13.46
CA PRO A 99 -15.96 34.51 -14.47
C PRO A 99 -16.15 33.39 -15.50
N SER A 100 -16.30 33.82 -16.74
CA SER A 100 -16.26 33.04 -17.99
C SER A 100 -15.07 32.08 -18.08
N LYS A 101 -15.32 30.82 -18.45
CA LYS A 101 -14.31 29.81 -18.80
C LYS A 101 -13.57 30.20 -20.10
N PRO A 102 -12.23 30.29 -20.12
CA PRO A 102 -11.48 30.26 -21.37
C PRO A 102 -11.36 28.81 -21.85
N ARG A 103 -11.86 28.54 -23.05
CA ARG A 103 -11.79 27.24 -23.73
C ARG A 103 -10.42 27.11 -24.40
N ALA A 104 -9.40 26.70 -23.65
CA ALA A 104 -8.10 26.38 -24.23
C ALA A 104 -8.19 25.05 -24.98
N THR A 105 -8.14 25.11 -26.31
CA THR A 105 -8.08 23.93 -27.19
C THR A 105 -6.61 23.53 -27.31
N VAL A 106 -6.18 22.53 -26.56
CA VAL A 106 -4.82 21.98 -26.67
C VAL A 106 -4.75 21.14 -27.95
N ARG A 107 -3.98 21.63 -28.92
CA ARG A 107 -3.68 20.94 -30.18
C ARG A 107 -2.47 20.03 -29.92
N TRP A 108 -2.69 18.72 -29.89
CA TRP A 108 -1.61 17.75 -29.75
C TRP A 108 -0.76 17.73 -31.02
N THR A 109 0.47 18.23 -30.92
CA THR A 109 1.52 17.89 -31.88
C THR A 109 2.01 16.48 -31.58
N ASN A 110 1.80 15.57 -32.51
CA ASN A 110 2.39 14.22 -32.49
C ASN A 110 3.91 14.36 -32.40
N LEU A 111 4.46 14.18 -31.20
CA LEU A 111 5.89 13.97 -31.01
C LEU A 111 6.18 12.53 -31.39
N SER A 112 7.03 12.42 -32.40
CA SER A 112 7.56 11.23 -33.02
C SER A 112 7.99 10.20 -31.98
N ASP A 113 7.46 8.99 -32.14
CA ASP A 113 7.86 7.75 -31.48
C ASP A 113 9.29 7.42 -31.93
N ASP A 114 10.30 8.00 -31.26
CA ASP A 114 11.70 7.72 -31.53
C ASP A 114 12.02 6.24 -31.23
N GLY A 115 11.99 5.41 -32.27
CA GLY A 115 12.91 4.28 -32.45
C GLY A 115 12.76 3.05 -31.55
N LEU A 116 11.64 2.84 -30.85
CA LEU A 116 11.41 1.61 -30.07
C LEU A 116 10.60 0.58 -30.87
N ASP A 117 11.31 -0.36 -31.48
CA ASP A 117 10.80 -1.46 -32.30
C ASP A 117 9.50 -2.05 -31.73
N ARG A 118 8.41 -1.88 -32.49
CA ARG A 118 7.06 -2.25 -32.07
C ARG A 118 6.84 -3.76 -32.05
N ASN A 119 7.76 -4.54 -32.61
CA ASN A 119 7.68 -5.99 -32.77
C ASN A 119 8.64 -6.79 -31.87
N SER A 120 9.32 -6.16 -30.91
CA SER A 120 10.25 -6.88 -30.03
C SER A 120 9.50 -7.77 -29.03
N THR A 121 9.76 -9.07 -29.10
CA THR A 121 9.27 -10.09 -28.15
C THR A 121 9.77 -9.75 -26.73
N PRO A 122 8.96 -9.95 -25.68
CA PRO A 122 9.43 -9.82 -24.29
C PRO A 122 10.66 -10.67 -24.07
N CYS A 123 11.72 -10.08 -23.50
CA CYS A 123 13.00 -10.72 -23.27
C CYS A 123 13.51 -10.40 -21.86
N TRP A 124 14.45 -11.20 -21.36
CA TRP A 124 15.00 -11.08 -20.01
C TRP A 124 16.51 -11.02 -19.99
N ILE A 125 17.04 -10.24 -19.05
CA ILE A 125 18.47 -10.21 -18.75
C ILE A 125 18.75 -11.32 -17.73
N ASP A 126 19.78 -12.12 -17.98
CA ASP A 126 20.18 -13.28 -17.16
C ASP A 126 19.02 -14.25 -16.82
N GLY A 127 18.02 -14.30 -17.70
CA GLY A 127 16.88 -15.19 -17.61
C GLY A 127 15.82 -14.81 -16.57
N ILE A 128 16.06 -13.86 -15.67
CA ILE A 128 15.12 -13.51 -14.58
C ILE A 128 14.94 -12.01 -14.36
N PHE A 129 15.64 -11.15 -15.09
CA PHE A 129 15.50 -9.70 -14.94
C PHE A 129 14.73 -9.11 -16.11
N TRP A 130 13.86 -8.15 -15.82
CA TRP A 130 13.17 -7.40 -16.87
C TRP A 130 14.17 -6.74 -17.84
N SER A 131 13.81 -6.67 -19.11
CA SER A 131 14.62 -6.01 -20.13
C SER A 131 14.86 -4.52 -19.82
N LYS A 132 15.90 -3.95 -20.44
CA LYS A 132 16.18 -2.50 -20.35
C LYS A 132 15.01 -1.65 -20.85
N SER A 133 14.28 -2.09 -21.88
CA SER A 133 13.14 -1.36 -22.43
C SER A 133 11.95 -1.38 -21.46
N THR A 134 11.69 -2.51 -20.80
CA THR A 134 10.71 -2.61 -19.71
C THR A 134 11.09 -1.67 -18.57
N GLU A 135 12.32 -1.73 -18.07
CA GLU A 135 12.82 -0.83 -17.01
C GLU A 135 12.69 0.66 -17.39
N ALA A 136 13.03 1.03 -18.62
CA ALA A 136 12.90 2.40 -19.12
C ALA A 136 11.44 2.86 -19.22
N SER A 137 10.51 1.96 -19.55
CA SER A 137 9.07 2.27 -19.59
C SER A 137 8.52 2.69 -18.22
N LEU A 138 9.08 2.13 -17.13
CA LEU A 138 8.66 2.44 -15.76
C LEU A 138 9.22 3.77 -15.24
N GLN A 139 10.18 4.38 -15.94
CA GLN A 139 10.86 5.60 -15.51
C GLN A 139 10.28 6.87 -16.14
N ARG A 140 9.31 6.77 -17.05
CA ARG A 140 8.84 7.92 -17.84
C ARG A 140 7.98 8.91 -17.03
N ASP A 141 7.36 8.45 -15.94
CA ASP A 141 6.48 9.28 -15.10
C ASP A 141 7.13 9.65 -13.76
N LEU A 142 8.33 10.24 -13.81
CA LEU A 142 8.86 10.88 -12.61
C LEU A 142 7.93 12.02 -12.21
N MET A 143 7.18 11.82 -11.11
CA MET A 143 6.45 12.89 -10.43
C MET A 143 7.38 14.10 -10.29
N GLN A 144 7.01 15.23 -10.89
CA GLN A 144 7.82 16.46 -10.80
C GLN A 144 7.93 16.97 -9.36
N THR A 145 6.95 16.62 -8.51
CA THR A 145 6.92 17.00 -7.10
C THR A 145 7.66 15.95 -6.28
N THR A 146 8.64 16.37 -5.50
CA THR A 146 9.28 15.51 -4.50
C THR A 146 8.53 15.58 -3.17
N ALA A 147 8.85 14.64 -2.29
CA ALA A 147 8.42 14.64 -0.89
C ALA A 147 8.77 15.94 -0.15
N THR A 148 9.98 16.46 -0.39
CA THR A 148 10.44 17.73 0.18
C THR A 148 9.64 18.91 -0.37
N ASP A 149 9.39 18.94 -1.67
CA ASP A 149 8.57 19.98 -2.29
C ASP A 149 7.13 19.96 -1.76
N LEU A 150 6.60 18.76 -1.54
CA LEU A 150 5.29 18.56 -0.92
C LEU A 150 5.28 19.12 0.50
N ALA A 151 6.24 18.72 1.35
CA ALA A 151 6.35 19.19 2.74
C ALA A 151 6.46 20.72 2.81
N LYS A 152 7.31 21.32 1.97
CA LYS A 152 7.46 22.78 1.89
C LYS A 152 6.17 23.46 1.46
N MET A 153 5.52 22.94 0.41
CA MET A 153 4.24 23.47 -0.07
C MET A 153 3.16 23.42 1.02
N THR A 154 3.04 22.27 1.69
CA THR A 154 2.00 22.03 2.71
C THR A 154 2.24 22.84 3.99
N ARG A 155 3.39 23.50 4.16
CA ARG A 155 3.61 24.49 5.23
C ARG A 155 3.26 25.92 4.81
N GLN A 156 3.62 26.27 3.58
CA GLN A 156 3.70 27.67 3.15
C GLN A 156 2.44 28.14 2.43
N THR A 157 1.64 27.21 1.92
CA THR A 157 0.54 27.53 1.02
C THR A 157 -0.78 27.49 1.80
N PRO A 158 -1.62 28.54 1.71
CA PRO A 158 -2.96 28.52 2.30
C PRO A 158 -3.85 27.43 1.70
N VAL A 159 -4.69 26.83 2.55
CA VAL A 159 -5.69 25.84 2.18
C VAL A 159 -6.99 26.57 1.85
N LEU A 160 -7.43 26.50 0.59
CA LEU A 160 -8.68 27.13 0.16
C LEU A 160 -9.91 26.24 0.38
N ARG A 161 -9.73 24.92 0.34
CA ARG A 161 -10.85 23.99 0.42
C ARG A 161 -10.45 22.69 1.10
N LEU A 162 -11.31 22.21 1.99
CA LEU A 162 -11.15 20.97 2.74
C LEU A 162 -12.45 20.19 2.68
N VAL A 163 -12.44 19.03 2.00
CA VAL A 163 -13.64 18.20 1.78
C VAL A 163 -13.40 16.74 2.20
N PRO A 164 -14.45 15.98 2.56
CA PRO A 164 -14.35 14.54 2.77
C PRO A 164 -13.73 13.84 1.56
N GLY A 165 -12.82 12.90 1.82
CA GLY A 165 -12.12 12.16 0.78
C GLY A 165 -11.02 11.27 1.35
N CYS A 166 -10.31 10.55 0.48
CA CYS A 166 -9.13 9.76 0.87
C CYS A 166 -9.42 8.62 1.88
N GLY A 167 -10.59 7.97 1.75
CA GLY A 167 -10.88 6.67 2.37
C GLY A 167 -11.58 6.75 3.74
N HIS A 168 -10.95 7.36 4.74
CA HIS A 168 -11.45 7.38 6.12
C HIS A 168 -12.33 8.61 6.44
N SER A 169 -13.20 8.51 7.45
CA SER A 169 -14.17 9.56 7.81
C SER A 169 -13.52 10.89 8.25
N GLN A 170 -12.33 10.83 8.84
CA GLN A 170 -11.53 11.99 9.23
C GLN A 170 -10.54 12.44 8.15
N ASN A 171 -10.31 11.64 7.11
CA ASN A 171 -9.40 12.03 6.04
C ASN A 171 -10.05 13.10 5.16
N ARG A 172 -9.23 13.97 4.60
CA ARG A 172 -9.69 15.11 3.80
C ARG A 172 -8.88 15.24 2.54
N LEU A 173 -9.56 15.64 1.47
CA LEU A 173 -8.91 16.16 0.28
C LEU A 173 -8.76 17.68 0.44
N LEU A 174 -7.52 18.13 0.47
CA LEU A 174 -7.17 19.55 0.54
C LEU A 174 -6.98 20.08 -0.87
N THR A 175 -7.41 21.31 -1.09
CA THR A 175 -7.05 22.10 -2.28
C THR A 175 -6.38 23.37 -1.80
N PHE A 176 -5.13 23.55 -2.19
CA PHE A 176 -4.31 24.71 -1.84
C PHE A 176 -4.58 25.89 -2.78
N GLN A 177 -4.10 27.08 -2.40
CA GLN A 177 -4.29 28.31 -3.16
C GLN A 177 -3.75 28.26 -4.60
N ASP A 178 -2.69 27.49 -4.81
CA ASP A 178 -2.09 27.26 -6.13
C ASP A 178 -2.83 26.19 -6.96
N GLY A 179 -3.96 25.67 -6.46
CA GLY A 179 -4.78 24.66 -7.12
C GLY A 179 -4.29 23.21 -6.91
N ARG A 180 -3.14 22.99 -6.28
CA ARG A 180 -2.66 21.63 -5.98
C ARG A 180 -3.55 20.94 -4.96
N GLN A 181 -3.66 19.63 -5.09
CA GLN A 181 -4.49 18.80 -4.24
C GLN A 181 -3.66 17.76 -3.49
N VAL A 182 -4.05 17.49 -2.25
CA VAL A 182 -3.36 16.56 -1.35
C VAL A 182 -4.39 15.79 -0.55
N CYS A 183 -4.18 14.49 -0.43
CA CYS A 183 -4.84 13.69 0.58
C CYS A 183 -4.19 13.91 1.93
N CYS A 184 -4.93 14.49 2.86
CA CYS A 184 -4.53 14.62 4.26
C CYS A 184 -5.18 13.49 5.07
N ARG A 185 -4.36 12.64 5.68
CA ARG A 185 -4.80 11.55 6.53
C ARG A 185 -4.51 11.87 7.99
N TYR A 186 -5.56 11.87 8.79
CA TYR A 186 -5.52 12.17 10.22
C TYR A 186 -5.34 10.88 11.01
N ARG A 187 -4.27 10.75 11.82
CA ARG A 187 -3.93 9.48 12.49
C ARG A 187 -3.50 9.69 13.93
N ASN A 188 -4.23 9.02 14.83
CA ASN A 188 -3.90 8.98 16.25
C ASN A 188 -2.72 8.05 16.57
N SER A 189 -2.41 7.09 15.69
CA SER A 189 -1.35 6.10 15.93
C SER A 189 -0.08 6.49 15.19
N LEU A 190 1.00 6.67 15.95
CA LEU A 190 2.33 6.92 15.40
C LEU A 190 2.81 5.78 14.50
N ASP A 191 2.46 4.53 14.82
CA ASP A 191 2.84 3.37 14.00
C ASP A 191 2.28 3.48 12.58
N LEU A 192 1.08 4.03 12.41
CA LEU A 192 0.44 4.22 11.10
C LEU A 192 1.13 5.33 10.30
N ILE A 193 1.53 6.41 10.97
CA ILE A 193 2.31 7.50 10.37
C ILE A 193 3.69 6.97 9.94
N GLN A 194 4.36 6.23 10.82
CA GLN A 194 5.64 5.59 10.53
C GLN A 194 5.53 4.60 9.38
N GLY A 195 4.46 3.80 9.32
CA GLY A 195 4.22 2.84 8.24
C GLY A 195 4.25 3.50 6.87
N GLU A 196 3.47 4.57 6.69
CA GLU A 196 3.42 5.30 5.41
C GLU A 196 4.77 5.95 5.05
N ILE A 197 5.39 6.66 6.00
CA ILE A 197 6.65 7.37 5.75
C ILE A 197 7.81 6.42 5.48
N TYR A 198 7.89 5.31 6.21
CA TYR A 198 8.92 4.30 5.99
C TYR A 198 8.68 3.49 4.72
N ALA A 199 7.42 3.23 4.34
CA ALA A 199 7.10 2.58 3.08
C ALA A 199 7.51 3.46 1.89
N TYR A 200 7.17 4.75 1.94
CA TYR A 200 7.64 5.73 0.95
C TYR A 200 9.17 5.77 0.91
N SER A 201 9.83 5.93 2.06
CA SER A 201 11.29 6.01 2.11
C SER A 201 11.98 4.75 1.55
N LEU A 202 11.49 3.55 1.89
CA LEU A 202 11.99 2.30 1.32
C LEU A 202 11.80 2.26 -0.20
N SER A 203 10.63 2.64 -0.69
CA SER A 203 10.35 2.66 -2.13
C SER A 203 11.33 3.56 -2.89
N GLN A 204 11.72 4.69 -2.31
CA GLN A 204 12.70 5.62 -2.90
C GLN A 204 14.10 5.01 -2.92
N VAL A 205 14.52 4.34 -1.84
CA VAL A 205 15.79 3.58 -1.81
C VAL A 205 15.81 2.52 -2.91
N LEU A 206 14.72 1.76 -3.04
CA LEU A 206 14.59 0.66 -4.00
C LEU A 206 14.32 1.09 -5.44
N HIS A 207 14.09 2.39 -5.68
CA HIS A 207 13.68 2.94 -6.97
C HIS A 207 12.33 2.41 -7.48
N ILE A 208 11.44 2.11 -6.54
CA ILE A 208 10.03 1.79 -6.76
C ILE A 208 9.25 3.10 -6.66
N ARG A 209 8.92 3.72 -7.81
CA ARG A 209 8.31 5.06 -7.88
C ARG A 209 6.78 5.04 -7.88
N ASN A 210 6.20 3.90 -7.51
CA ASN A 210 4.75 3.68 -7.48
C ASN A 210 4.06 4.32 -6.27
N LEU A 211 4.81 4.78 -5.26
CA LEU A 211 4.24 5.49 -4.11
C LEU A 211 4.22 6.99 -4.42
N PRO A 212 3.06 7.67 -4.30
CA PRO A 212 3.03 9.11 -4.41
C PRO A 212 3.92 9.77 -3.35
N PRO A 213 4.47 10.97 -3.63
CA PRO A 213 5.13 11.77 -2.61
C PRO A 213 4.24 11.92 -1.38
N THR A 214 4.81 11.65 -0.22
CA THR A 214 4.12 11.75 1.06
C THR A 214 4.99 12.46 2.08
N ALA A 215 4.44 13.36 2.89
CA ALA A 215 5.11 14.08 3.97
C ALA A 215 4.30 14.06 5.27
N VAL A 216 4.96 14.28 6.41
CA VAL A 216 4.29 14.52 7.69
C VAL A 216 4.16 16.02 7.90
N GLY A 217 3.02 16.45 8.44
CA GLY A 217 2.88 17.79 8.96
C GLY A 217 2.09 17.82 10.27
N ILE A 218 1.99 19.00 10.85
CA ILE A 218 1.24 19.26 12.08
C ILE A 218 0.12 20.24 11.75
N ILE A 219 -1.09 19.96 12.22
CA ILE A 219 -2.20 20.88 12.13
C ILE A 219 -1.93 22.08 13.03
N ASN A 220 -1.93 23.28 12.46
CA ASN A 220 -1.92 24.53 13.19
C ASN A 220 -3.20 25.31 12.86
N ALA A 221 -4.29 24.98 13.56
CA ALA A 221 -5.62 25.55 13.33
C ALA A 221 -5.67 27.06 13.56
N SER A 222 -4.74 27.61 14.34
CA SER A 222 -4.62 29.05 14.58
C SER A 222 -3.76 29.79 13.54
N GLY A 223 -3.13 29.05 12.61
CA GLY A 223 -2.28 29.61 11.58
C GLY A 223 -3.04 30.04 10.33
N ASN A 224 -2.59 31.13 9.70
CA ASN A 224 -3.20 31.72 8.51
C ASN A 224 -3.41 30.74 7.33
N GLN A 225 -2.68 29.61 7.34
CA GLN A 225 -2.87 28.55 6.36
C GLN A 225 -4.29 27.99 6.35
N TRP A 226 -4.97 27.95 7.51
CA TRP A 226 -6.22 27.23 7.70
C TRP A 226 -7.45 28.14 7.85
N ASP A 227 -7.27 29.46 7.80
CA ASP A 227 -8.30 30.48 8.03
C ASP A 227 -9.58 30.22 7.23
N ALA A 228 -9.45 29.83 5.95
CA ALA A 228 -10.58 29.63 5.05
C ALA A 228 -11.35 28.32 5.32
N VAL A 229 -10.81 27.39 6.10
CA VAL A 229 -11.35 26.02 6.26
C VAL A 229 -11.58 25.61 7.72
N GLY A 230 -11.47 26.54 8.67
CA GLY A 230 -11.62 26.24 10.10
C GLY A 230 -12.91 25.48 10.46
N THR A 231 -14.06 25.87 9.91
CA THR A 231 -15.34 25.15 10.13
C THR A 231 -15.27 23.70 9.63
N ASN A 232 -14.64 23.45 8.48
CA ASN A 232 -14.51 22.10 7.93
C ASN A 232 -13.57 21.24 8.77
N MET A 233 -12.55 21.83 9.41
CA MET A 233 -11.68 21.15 10.38
C MET A 233 -12.44 20.75 11.65
N THR A 234 -13.29 21.65 12.17
CA THR A 234 -14.17 21.33 13.30
C THR A 234 -15.11 20.17 12.98
N ILE A 235 -15.74 20.18 11.79
CA ILE A 235 -16.60 19.07 11.32
C ILE A 235 -15.79 17.76 11.18
N ALA A 236 -14.50 17.85 10.88
CA ALA A 236 -13.60 16.70 10.81
C ALA A 236 -13.11 16.19 12.17
N ASN A 237 -13.43 16.90 13.26
CA ASN A 237 -12.86 16.68 14.59
C ASN A 237 -11.34 16.69 14.56
N TRP A 238 -10.75 17.62 13.79
CA TRP A 238 -9.30 17.80 13.73
C TRP A 238 -8.86 18.68 14.89
N LEU A 239 -7.87 18.20 15.63
CA LEU A 239 -7.30 18.92 16.76
C LEU A 239 -6.05 19.70 16.33
N ASP A 240 -5.89 20.87 16.95
CA ASP A 240 -4.67 21.64 16.85
C ASP A 240 -3.47 20.86 17.41
N GLY A 241 -2.29 21.03 16.81
CA GLY A 241 -1.07 20.31 17.17
C GLY A 241 -1.05 18.83 16.74
N HIS A 242 -2.10 18.31 16.12
CA HIS A 242 -2.16 16.90 15.73
C HIS A 242 -1.34 16.61 14.46
N GLN A 243 -0.70 15.44 14.42
CA GLN A 243 0.08 14.99 13.27
C GLN A 243 -0.81 14.44 12.16
N VAL A 244 -0.46 14.79 10.93
CA VAL A 244 -1.15 14.33 9.72
C VAL A 244 -0.16 13.91 8.66
N ILE A 245 -0.64 13.05 7.77
CA ILE A 245 0.09 12.59 6.60
C ILE A 245 -0.48 13.31 5.38
N PHE A 246 0.37 14.01 4.65
CA PHE A 246 0.05 14.61 3.36
C PHE A 246 0.57 13.72 2.24
N THR A 247 -0.31 13.15 1.44
CA THR A 247 0.04 12.38 0.24
C THR A 247 -0.46 13.11 -0.99
N GLN A 248 0.39 13.27 -2.01
CA GLN A 248 0.00 13.93 -3.25
C GLN A 248 -1.25 13.27 -3.85
N TRP A 249 -2.24 14.09 -4.21
CA TRP A 249 -3.42 13.62 -4.93
C TRP A 249 -3.07 13.33 -6.39
N ILE A 250 -3.42 12.13 -6.87
CA ILE A 250 -3.23 11.73 -8.26
C ILE A 250 -4.59 11.67 -8.95
N PRO A 251 -4.84 12.47 -10.01
CA PRO A 251 -6.10 12.44 -10.73
C PRO A 251 -6.19 11.23 -11.66
N ASN A 252 -7.41 10.92 -12.12
CA ASN A 252 -7.68 9.93 -13.18
C ASN A 252 -7.18 8.51 -12.86
N LEU A 253 -7.33 8.12 -11.59
CA LEU A 253 -7.07 6.77 -11.13
C LEU A 253 -8.32 5.89 -11.27
N VAL A 254 -8.11 4.64 -11.67
CA VAL A 254 -9.13 3.59 -11.68
C VAL A 254 -8.66 2.36 -10.91
N PRO A 255 -9.57 1.59 -10.29
CA PRO A 255 -9.16 0.45 -9.47
C PRO A 255 -8.35 -0.56 -10.27
N ALA A 256 -7.27 -1.06 -9.68
CA ALA A 256 -6.43 -2.08 -10.29
C ALA A 256 -6.93 -3.47 -9.92
N PHE A 257 -7.00 -4.36 -10.91
CA PHE A 257 -7.40 -5.75 -10.73
C PHE A 257 -6.17 -6.65 -10.75
N LEU A 258 -6.26 -7.76 -10.04
CA LEU A 258 -5.20 -8.76 -10.05
C LEU A 258 -4.98 -9.29 -11.47
N PRO A 259 -3.74 -9.33 -11.99
CA PRO A 259 -3.45 -9.94 -13.27
C PRO A 259 -3.87 -11.41 -13.29
N LYS A 260 -4.36 -11.88 -14.44
CA LYS A 260 -4.84 -13.27 -14.63
C LYS A 260 -3.83 -14.31 -14.16
N ILE A 261 -2.54 -14.01 -14.26
CA ILE A 261 -1.46 -14.90 -13.86
C ILE A 261 -1.46 -15.21 -12.35
N PHE A 262 -1.91 -14.26 -11.52
CA PHE A 262 -2.02 -14.41 -10.08
C PHE A 262 -3.42 -14.82 -9.61
N GLN A 263 -4.41 -14.86 -10.51
CA GLN A 263 -5.75 -15.39 -10.23
C GLN A 263 -5.77 -16.93 -10.27
N LYS A 264 -4.85 -17.54 -11.03
CA LYS A 264 -4.74 -19.01 -11.15
C LYS A 264 -4.23 -19.64 -9.84
N PRO A 265 -4.61 -20.88 -9.52
CA PRO A 265 -4.13 -21.57 -8.31
C PRO A 265 -2.61 -21.66 -8.20
N GLU A 266 -1.91 -21.80 -9.33
CA GLU A 266 -0.45 -21.93 -9.36
C GLU A 266 0.28 -20.61 -9.05
N ARG A 267 -0.43 -19.47 -9.13
CA ARG A 267 0.04 -18.09 -8.89
C ARG A 267 1.55 -17.96 -9.14
N ARG A 268 1.95 -17.74 -10.39
CA ARG A 268 3.37 -17.68 -10.73
C ARG A 268 3.66 -16.56 -11.71
N LEU A 269 4.74 -15.83 -11.53
CA LEU A 269 5.24 -14.87 -12.51
C LEU A 269 6.67 -15.25 -12.90
N HIS A 270 6.76 -16.11 -13.90
CA HIS A 270 8.03 -16.59 -14.44
C HIS A 270 8.29 -15.97 -15.82
N PRO A 271 9.54 -15.94 -16.30
CA PRO A 271 9.89 -15.38 -17.59
C PRO A 271 8.98 -15.91 -18.72
N LEU A 272 8.89 -17.23 -18.87
CA LEU A 272 8.13 -17.85 -19.96
C LEU A 272 6.63 -17.51 -19.96
N ASP A 273 6.07 -17.11 -18.81
CA ASP A 273 4.65 -16.75 -18.73
C ASP A 273 4.37 -15.38 -19.38
N THR A 274 5.37 -14.56 -19.64
CA THR A 274 5.17 -13.21 -20.24
C THR A 274 5.54 -13.14 -21.72
N LEU A 275 5.88 -14.26 -22.37
CA LEU A 275 6.25 -14.29 -23.80
C LEU A 275 5.12 -13.83 -24.72
N SER A 276 3.87 -14.15 -24.38
CA SER A 276 2.67 -13.78 -25.15
C SER A 276 2.06 -12.45 -24.72
N GLU A 277 2.66 -11.77 -23.74
CA GLU A 277 2.10 -10.54 -23.18
C GLU A 277 2.50 -9.32 -24.01
N SER A 278 1.57 -8.40 -24.19
CA SER A 278 1.87 -7.10 -24.83
C SER A 278 2.84 -6.28 -23.97
N ARG A 279 3.55 -5.32 -24.57
CA ARG A 279 4.48 -4.43 -23.85
C ARG A 279 3.83 -3.73 -22.65
N SER A 280 2.59 -3.28 -22.77
CA SER A 280 1.86 -2.64 -21.67
C SER A 280 1.50 -3.61 -20.54
N GLN A 281 1.25 -4.88 -20.85
CA GLN A 281 1.04 -5.93 -19.85
C GLN A 281 2.35 -6.31 -19.16
N VAL A 282 3.45 -6.42 -19.91
CA VAL A 282 4.80 -6.64 -19.34
C VAL A 282 5.19 -5.50 -18.39
N SER A 283 4.97 -4.24 -18.77
CA SER A 283 5.21 -3.09 -17.87
C SER A 283 4.31 -3.13 -16.63
N GLN A 284 3.07 -3.60 -16.73
CA GLN A 284 2.21 -3.80 -15.56
C GLN A 284 2.75 -4.92 -14.67
N LEU A 285 3.08 -6.09 -15.23
CA LEU A 285 3.64 -7.22 -14.48
C LEU A 285 4.94 -6.86 -13.77
N ALA A 286 5.78 -6.02 -14.37
CA ALA A 286 6.98 -5.50 -13.71
C ALA A 286 6.64 -4.65 -12.47
N GLN A 287 5.61 -3.80 -12.54
CA GLN A 287 5.14 -3.04 -11.38
C GLN A 287 4.51 -3.95 -10.31
N TRP A 288 3.79 -5.01 -10.71
CA TRP A 288 3.31 -6.02 -9.77
C TRP A 288 4.45 -6.76 -9.07
N SER A 289 5.53 -7.08 -9.79
CA SER A 289 6.72 -7.69 -9.17
C SER A 289 7.35 -6.77 -8.12
N ASP A 290 7.46 -5.47 -8.39
CA ASP A 290 7.93 -4.47 -7.43
C ASP A 290 6.99 -4.34 -6.23
N MET A 291 5.66 -4.34 -6.46
CA MET A 291 4.67 -4.27 -5.39
C MET A 291 4.81 -5.45 -4.44
N ILE A 292 4.90 -6.67 -4.97
CA ILE A 292 5.02 -7.89 -4.16
C ILE A 292 6.32 -7.87 -3.36
N VAL A 293 7.44 -7.44 -3.96
CA VAL A 293 8.71 -7.28 -3.22
C VAL A 293 8.56 -6.22 -2.13
N LEU A 294 7.95 -5.08 -2.42
CA LEU A 294 7.77 -4.02 -1.43
C LEU A 294 6.86 -4.47 -0.28
N ASP A 295 5.69 -5.02 -0.58
CA ASP A 295 4.74 -5.54 0.41
C ASP A 295 5.35 -6.68 1.22
N TYR A 296 6.17 -7.52 0.60
CA TYR A 296 6.96 -8.50 1.34
C TYR A 296 7.87 -7.76 2.31
N LEU A 297 8.75 -6.87 1.86
CA LEU A 297 9.71 -6.21 2.75
C LEU A 297 9.04 -5.44 3.89
N THR A 298 7.96 -4.71 3.62
CA THR A 298 7.23 -3.91 4.62
C THR A 298 6.26 -4.74 5.45
N GLY A 299 5.91 -5.94 5.00
CA GLY A 299 4.83 -6.76 5.55
C GLY A 299 3.44 -6.18 5.28
N ASN A 300 3.25 -5.28 4.30
CA ASN A 300 1.94 -4.65 4.08
C ASN A 300 0.85 -5.68 3.75
N MET A 301 -0.11 -5.84 4.66
CA MET A 301 -1.16 -6.85 4.53
C MET A 301 -2.40 -6.35 3.80
N ASP A 302 -2.52 -5.06 3.52
CA ASP A 302 -3.78 -4.43 3.13
C ASP A 302 -4.07 -4.49 1.63
N ARG A 303 -3.25 -5.23 0.88
CA ARG A 303 -3.40 -5.48 -0.56
C ARG A 303 -3.61 -6.97 -0.82
N MET A 304 -2.54 -7.66 -1.20
CA MET A 304 -2.56 -9.05 -1.63
C MET A 304 -2.93 -10.02 -0.49
N VAL A 305 -2.35 -9.82 0.70
CA VAL A 305 -2.64 -10.68 1.84
C VAL A 305 -4.10 -10.56 2.26
N ASN A 306 -4.65 -9.34 2.32
CA ASN A 306 -6.07 -9.12 2.59
C ASN A 306 -6.94 -9.91 1.60
N MET A 307 -6.63 -9.84 0.30
CA MET A 307 -7.37 -10.58 -0.72
C MET A 307 -7.29 -12.10 -0.49
N PHE A 308 -6.13 -12.65 -0.14
CA PHE A 308 -5.94 -14.09 0.08
C PHE A 308 -6.62 -14.61 1.34
N VAL A 309 -6.54 -13.84 2.43
CA VAL A 309 -7.28 -14.16 3.66
C VAL A 309 -8.78 -14.18 3.38
N ASN A 310 -9.29 -13.21 2.62
CA ASN A 310 -10.71 -13.14 2.29
C ASN A 310 -11.15 -14.19 1.26
N GLN A 311 -10.23 -14.71 0.43
CA GLN A 311 -10.55 -15.74 -0.57
C GLN A 311 -11.09 -17.02 0.09
N GLN A 312 -10.69 -17.30 1.33
CA GLN A 312 -11.18 -18.44 2.11
C GLN A 312 -12.70 -18.37 2.38
N TRP A 313 -13.26 -17.17 2.40
CA TRP A 313 -14.67 -16.91 2.70
C TRP A 313 -15.47 -16.50 1.46
N ASN A 314 -14.80 -15.95 0.44
CA ASN A 314 -15.40 -15.49 -0.79
C ASN A 314 -14.44 -15.70 -1.97
N SER A 315 -14.68 -16.73 -2.78
CA SER A 315 -13.86 -17.04 -3.95
C SER A 315 -13.86 -15.92 -5.01
N PHE A 316 -14.93 -15.12 -5.08
CA PHE A 316 -15.05 -13.99 -6.02
C PHE A 316 -14.21 -12.78 -5.63
N ILE A 317 -13.54 -12.79 -4.47
CA ILE A 317 -12.65 -11.68 -4.07
C ILE A 317 -11.49 -11.50 -5.05
N MET A 318 -11.07 -12.57 -5.74
CA MET A 318 -9.99 -12.54 -6.73
C MET A 318 -10.37 -11.78 -8.01
N ASP A 319 -11.66 -11.64 -8.27
CA ASP A 319 -12.22 -10.84 -9.37
C ASP A 319 -12.49 -9.39 -8.96
N SER A 320 -12.33 -9.07 -7.67
CA SER A 320 -12.50 -7.73 -7.14
C SER A 320 -11.23 -6.89 -7.31
N PRO A 321 -11.32 -5.55 -7.32
CA PRO A 321 -10.14 -4.71 -7.31
C PRO A 321 -9.27 -4.97 -6.07
N VAL A 322 -7.96 -4.92 -6.25
CA VAL A 322 -7.02 -5.03 -5.14
C VAL A 322 -7.10 -3.76 -4.31
N HIS A 323 -7.32 -3.93 -3.01
CA HIS A 323 -7.48 -2.83 -2.08
C HIS A 323 -6.25 -1.91 -2.10
N ASN A 324 -6.48 -0.59 -2.02
CA ASN A 324 -5.44 0.43 -1.96
C ASN A 324 -4.45 0.42 -3.16
N LEU A 325 -4.84 -0.20 -4.28
CA LEU A 325 -4.09 -0.24 -5.53
C LEU A 325 -4.93 0.34 -6.67
N GLU A 326 -4.38 1.36 -7.31
CA GLU A 326 -5.04 2.08 -8.39
C GLU A 326 -4.13 2.15 -9.62
N ARG A 327 -4.72 2.34 -10.80
CA ARG A 327 -4.01 2.50 -12.07
C ARG A 327 -4.36 3.83 -12.70
N SER A 328 -3.34 4.56 -13.18
CA SER A 328 -3.55 5.73 -14.03
C SER A 328 -4.14 5.32 -15.38
N VAL A 329 -5.27 5.90 -15.76
CA VAL A 329 -5.85 5.69 -17.10
C VAL A 329 -5.03 6.36 -18.20
N VAL A 330 -4.20 7.35 -17.83
CA VAL A 330 -3.39 8.13 -18.77
C VAL A 330 -2.11 7.38 -19.11
N THR A 331 -1.45 6.82 -18.10
CA THR A 331 -0.08 6.30 -18.24
C THR A 331 0.04 4.79 -17.99
N GLY A 332 -0.98 4.17 -17.38
CA GLY A 332 -0.95 2.76 -17.01
C GLY A 332 -0.10 2.45 -15.77
N GLN A 333 0.47 3.48 -15.12
CA GLN A 333 1.22 3.36 -13.86
C GLN A 333 0.29 2.89 -12.73
N LEU A 334 0.77 1.96 -11.93
CA LEU A 334 0.16 1.54 -10.67
C LEU A 334 0.59 2.47 -9.54
N TYR A 335 -0.37 2.85 -8.70
CA TYR A 335 -0.12 3.65 -7.51
C TYR A 335 -0.41 2.84 -6.26
N PHE A 336 0.60 2.75 -5.40
CA PHE A 336 0.55 2.02 -4.15
C PHE A 336 0.10 3.02 -3.07
N LEU A 337 -1.21 3.11 -2.86
CA LEU A 337 -1.80 4.06 -1.92
C LEU A 337 -1.92 3.46 -0.51
N ASP A 338 -1.95 4.30 0.52
CA ASP A 338 -2.32 3.91 1.89
C ASP A 338 -1.51 2.72 2.43
N ASN A 339 -0.23 2.99 2.69
CA ASN A 339 0.75 2.02 3.17
C ASN A 339 0.97 2.13 4.69
N GLU A 340 -0.01 2.69 5.42
CA GLU A 340 0.07 2.96 6.85
C GLU A 340 0.24 1.70 7.71
N LEU A 341 -0.25 0.55 7.24
CA LEU A 341 -0.07 -0.72 7.97
C LEU A 341 1.36 -1.28 7.86
N SER A 342 2.22 -0.70 7.03
CA SER A 342 3.60 -1.16 6.81
C SER A 342 4.47 -1.14 8.08
N PHE A 343 5.49 -2.00 8.11
CA PHE A 343 6.47 -2.13 9.20
C PHE A 343 5.84 -2.48 10.54
N ILE A 344 5.76 -1.53 11.48
CA ILE A 344 5.58 -1.82 12.89
C ILE A 344 4.25 -2.54 13.13
N HIS A 345 3.17 -2.05 12.55
CA HIS A 345 1.86 -2.65 12.68
C HIS A 345 1.84 -4.06 12.06
N SER A 346 2.23 -4.18 10.78
CA SER A 346 2.28 -5.46 10.07
C SER A 346 3.24 -6.49 10.65
N TYR A 347 4.40 -6.08 11.17
CA TYR A 347 5.42 -6.97 11.70
C TYR A 347 4.95 -7.72 12.95
N ARG A 348 4.03 -7.14 13.73
CA ARG A 348 3.38 -7.83 14.86
C ARG A 348 2.50 -8.98 14.40
N LEU A 349 2.04 -8.95 13.15
CA LEU A 349 1.07 -9.90 12.61
C LEU A 349 1.70 -10.91 11.64
N LEU A 350 3.03 -10.88 11.46
CA LEU A 350 3.75 -11.80 10.57
C LEU A 350 3.65 -13.26 10.99
N GLU A 351 3.51 -13.56 12.28
CA GLU A 351 3.30 -14.95 12.73
C GLU A 351 2.01 -15.54 12.13
N ARG A 352 0.95 -14.72 12.05
CA ARG A 352 -0.35 -15.16 11.54
C ARG A 352 -0.43 -15.10 10.02
N TYR A 353 0.08 -14.03 9.39
CA TYR A 353 -0.15 -13.76 7.98
C TYR A 353 1.11 -13.79 7.10
N GLY A 354 2.29 -13.94 7.69
CA GLY A 354 3.56 -13.90 6.97
C GLY A 354 3.71 -15.00 5.90
N HIS A 355 2.99 -16.10 6.03
CA HIS A 355 2.97 -17.18 5.03
C HIS A 355 2.36 -16.73 3.69
N PHE A 356 1.33 -15.88 3.68
CA PHE A 356 0.76 -15.34 2.44
C PHE A 356 1.74 -14.44 1.70
N HIS A 357 2.52 -13.64 2.43
CA HIS A 357 3.61 -12.87 1.83
C HIS A 357 4.66 -13.79 1.21
N LYS A 358 5.03 -14.86 1.91
CA LYS A 358 6.02 -15.83 1.44
C LYS A 358 5.54 -16.55 0.17
N GLU A 359 4.29 -16.99 0.13
CA GLU A 359 3.68 -17.59 -1.06
C GLU A 359 3.76 -16.63 -2.26
N MET A 360 3.46 -15.34 -2.06
CA MET A 360 3.59 -14.35 -3.13
C MET A 360 5.04 -14.10 -3.54
N LEU A 361 5.99 -14.05 -2.61
CA LEU A 361 7.39 -13.90 -2.97
C LEU A 361 7.89 -15.11 -3.77
N GLU A 362 7.54 -16.32 -3.33
CA GLU A 362 7.94 -17.58 -3.97
C GLU A 362 7.30 -17.77 -5.36
N SER A 363 6.18 -17.08 -5.64
CA SER A 363 5.59 -17.01 -6.97
C SER A 363 6.44 -16.26 -8.00
N LEU A 364 7.38 -15.42 -7.57
CA LEU A 364 8.14 -14.55 -8.45
C LEU A 364 9.43 -15.21 -8.91
N CYS A 365 9.64 -15.23 -10.23
CA CYS A 365 10.95 -15.45 -10.86
C CYS A 365 11.27 -14.42 -11.94
N VAL A 366 10.64 -13.25 -11.89
CA VAL A 366 11.06 -12.08 -12.68
C VAL A 366 11.13 -10.86 -11.79
N PHE A 367 12.26 -10.15 -11.84
CA PHE A 367 12.54 -9.02 -10.97
C PHE A 367 13.10 -7.83 -11.75
N ARG A 368 12.95 -6.63 -11.18
CA ARG A 368 13.71 -5.47 -11.67
C ARG A 368 15.15 -5.56 -11.23
N LEU A 369 16.06 -5.42 -12.20
CA LEU A 369 17.50 -5.51 -11.95
C LEU A 369 17.94 -4.42 -10.98
N ARG A 370 17.38 -3.20 -11.14
CA ARG A 370 17.71 -2.07 -10.27
C ARG A 370 17.32 -2.34 -8.82
N THR A 371 16.11 -2.87 -8.59
CA THR A 371 15.62 -3.23 -7.25
C THR A 371 16.53 -4.27 -6.60
N VAL A 372 16.85 -5.35 -7.32
CA VAL A 372 17.71 -6.43 -6.80
C VAL A 372 19.14 -5.96 -6.53
N ASN A 373 19.76 -5.21 -7.43
CA ASN A 373 21.11 -4.68 -7.23
C ASN A 373 21.20 -3.78 -6.00
N THR A 374 20.18 -2.94 -5.79
CA THR A 374 20.08 -2.13 -4.58
C THR A 374 19.96 -3.02 -3.34
N LEU A 375 19.06 -4.00 -3.32
CA LEU A 375 18.90 -4.91 -2.19
C LEU A 375 20.20 -5.66 -1.87
N THR A 376 20.88 -6.20 -2.88
CA THR A 376 22.18 -6.88 -2.72
C THR A 376 23.20 -5.97 -2.05
N ARG A 377 23.33 -4.74 -2.54
CA ARG A 377 24.27 -3.75 -1.98
C ARG A 377 23.93 -3.41 -0.52
N LEU A 378 22.66 -3.11 -0.24
CA LEU A 378 22.21 -2.79 1.12
C LEU A 378 22.35 -3.96 2.09
N HIS A 379 22.13 -5.19 1.61
CA HIS A 379 22.30 -6.39 2.40
C HIS A 379 23.78 -6.61 2.75
N SER A 380 24.69 -6.46 1.78
CA SER A 380 26.13 -6.57 2.04
C SER A 380 26.67 -5.48 2.96
N GLU A 381 26.13 -4.27 2.87
CA GLU A 381 26.51 -3.14 3.73
C GLU A 381 25.81 -3.18 5.11
N GLY A 382 24.77 -4.01 5.27
CA GLY A 382 23.99 -4.11 6.51
C GLY A 382 23.19 -2.86 6.88
N ASN A 383 22.98 -1.94 5.93
CA ASN A 383 22.57 -0.55 6.19
C ASN A 383 21.21 -0.14 5.58
N VAL A 384 20.35 -1.11 5.25
CA VAL A 384 19.02 -0.86 4.65
C VAL A 384 18.25 0.19 5.48
N TRP A 385 18.20 -0.01 6.80
CA TRP A 385 17.47 0.86 7.70
C TRP A 385 18.11 2.24 7.81
N GLU A 386 19.43 2.31 7.91
CA GLU A 386 20.18 3.55 8.05
C GLU A 386 19.97 4.45 6.83
N LYS A 387 20.04 3.92 5.61
CA LYS A 387 19.75 4.70 4.39
C LYS A 387 18.29 5.13 4.28
N MET A 388 17.35 4.28 4.68
CA MET A 388 15.94 4.68 4.75
C MET A 388 15.72 5.81 5.75
N TRP A 389 16.34 5.69 6.92
CA TRP A 389 16.24 6.68 8.00
C TRP A 389 16.90 7.99 7.60
N GLU A 390 18.06 7.94 6.95
CA GLU A 390 18.71 9.11 6.35
C GLU A 390 17.78 9.79 5.36
N LEU A 391 17.16 9.06 4.43
CA LEU A 391 16.20 9.67 3.51
C LEU A 391 15.00 10.28 4.23
N ALA A 392 14.43 9.58 5.22
CA ALA A 392 13.29 10.07 5.99
C ALA A 392 13.63 11.36 6.77
N VAL A 393 14.83 11.44 7.35
CA VAL A 393 15.26 12.58 8.18
C VAL A 393 15.88 13.72 7.38
N SER A 394 16.64 13.41 6.33
CA SER A 394 17.34 14.42 5.51
C SER A 394 16.41 15.17 4.57
N SER A 395 15.27 14.57 4.23
CA SER A 395 14.18 15.29 3.59
C SER A 395 13.36 15.97 4.69
N GLU A 396 12.82 17.14 4.40
CA GLU A 396 11.87 17.85 5.28
C GLU A 396 10.55 17.08 5.51
N LEU A 397 10.53 15.78 5.19
CA LEU A 397 9.47 14.80 5.43
C LEU A 397 9.07 14.68 6.89
N LEU A 398 10.05 14.81 7.78
CA LEU A 398 9.87 14.78 9.22
C LEU A 398 9.99 16.21 9.73
N GLU A 399 8.94 17.00 9.49
CA GLU A 399 8.89 18.43 9.86
C GLU A 399 9.35 18.71 11.29
N THR A 400 9.24 17.74 12.19
CA THR A 400 9.70 17.87 13.57
C THR A 400 10.09 16.48 14.10
N GLN A 401 11.10 16.43 14.96
CA GLN A 401 11.84 15.29 15.52
C GLN A 401 11.02 14.23 16.32
N HIS A 402 9.80 13.87 15.92
CA HIS A 402 8.89 13.09 16.77
C HIS A 402 8.55 11.68 16.27
N LEU A 403 9.00 11.26 15.08
CA LEU A 403 8.85 9.84 14.71
C LEU A 403 10.00 9.02 15.31
N PRO A 404 9.71 8.00 16.14
CA PRO A 404 10.76 7.18 16.71
C PRO A 404 11.41 6.31 15.64
N LYS A 405 12.71 6.01 15.78
CA LYS A 405 13.37 5.02 14.92
C LYS A 405 12.70 3.65 15.06
N LEU A 406 12.79 2.82 14.02
CA LEU A 406 12.45 1.41 14.16
C LEU A 406 13.28 0.77 15.27
N SER A 407 12.62 -0.04 16.10
CA SER A 407 13.29 -0.83 17.12
C SER A 407 14.27 -1.83 16.49
N ARG A 408 15.29 -2.24 17.25
CA ARG A 408 16.26 -3.26 16.79
C ARG A 408 15.58 -4.55 16.31
N LYS A 409 14.49 -4.95 16.96
CA LYS A 409 13.67 -6.11 16.55
C LYS A 409 13.12 -5.90 15.13
N ASN A 410 12.48 -4.76 14.85
CA ASN A 410 11.89 -4.48 13.54
C ASN A 410 12.96 -4.30 12.45
N VAL A 411 14.10 -3.72 12.78
CA VAL A 411 15.25 -3.65 11.86
C VAL A 411 15.76 -5.04 11.51
N ASN A 412 15.86 -5.95 12.49
CA ASN A 412 16.27 -7.34 12.24
C ASN A 412 15.25 -8.09 11.36
N ILE A 413 13.95 -7.85 11.55
CA ILE A 413 12.90 -8.41 10.69
C ILE A 413 13.12 -7.92 9.24
N LEU A 414 13.29 -6.62 9.03
CA LEU A 414 13.57 -6.06 7.70
C LEU A 414 14.83 -6.70 7.07
N LYS A 415 15.91 -6.82 7.83
CA LYS A 415 17.16 -7.46 7.37
C LYS A 415 16.94 -8.92 6.95
N SER A 416 16.20 -9.69 7.73
CA SER A 416 15.82 -11.07 7.39
C SER A 416 15.01 -11.12 6.10
N ARG A 417 14.01 -10.25 5.97
CA ARG A 417 13.13 -10.22 4.78
C ARG A 417 13.87 -9.79 3.52
N VAL A 418 14.86 -8.89 3.62
CA VAL A 418 15.76 -8.59 2.51
C VAL A 418 16.55 -9.83 2.09
N ALA A 419 17.07 -10.60 3.06
CA ALA A 419 17.77 -11.85 2.77
C ALA A 419 16.86 -12.87 2.08
N ASP A 420 15.59 -12.97 2.49
CA ASP A 420 14.60 -13.87 1.88
C ASP A 420 14.32 -13.51 0.41
N VAL A 421 14.20 -12.22 0.08
CA VAL A 421 14.05 -11.75 -1.31
C VAL A 421 15.28 -12.13 -2.14
N LEU A 422 16.49 -11.89 -1.61
CA LEU A 422 17.73 -12.24 -2.32
C LEU A 422 17.91 -13.75 -2.48
N ASN A 423 17.45 -14.54 -1.52
CA ASN A 423 17.43 -16.00 -1.62
C ASN A 423 16.47 -16.45 -2.72
N GLN A 424 15.28 -15.85 -2.82
CA GLN A 424 14.36 -16.15 -3.92
C GLN A 424 14.97 -15.81 -5.29
N VAL A 425 15.61 -14.64 -5.41
CA VAL A 425 16.34 -14.26 -6.63
C VAL A 425 17.37 -15.33 -7.00
N LYS A 426 18.18 -15.78 -6.04
CA LYS A 426 19.18 -16.82 -6.25
C LYS A 426 18.56 -18.15 -6.69
N THR A 427 17.45 -18.56 -6.06
CA THR A 427 16.69 -19.76 -6.46
C THR A 427 16.23 -19.67 -7.92
N CYS A 428 15.68 -18.52 -8.33
CA CYS A 428 15.26 -18.30 -9.70
C CYS A 428 16.45 -18.27 -10.69
N GLN A 429 17.57 -17.64 -10.34
CA GLN A 429 18.78 -17.68 -11.18
C GLN A 429 19.25 -19.12 -11.41
N GLN A 430 19.27 -19.95 -10.37
CA GLN A 430 19.61 -21.37 -10.49
C GLN A 430 18.62 -22.14 -11.36
N MET A 431 17.32 -21.87 -11.22
CA MET A 431 16.27 -22.49 -12.02
C MET A 431 16.40 -22.17 -13.52
N TYR A 432 16.83 -20.95 -13.86
CA TYR A 432 16.90 -20.44 -15.23
C TYR A 432 18.30 -20.44 -15.85
N ALA A 433 19.35 -20.80 -15.10
CA ALA A 433 20.74 -20.88 -15.57
C ALA A 433 20.94 -21.81 -16.78
N ASN A 434 20.12 -22.87 -16.93
CA ASN A 434 20.22 -23.78 -18.07
C ASN A 434 19.22 -23.48 -19.20
N ARG A 435 18.40 -22.43 -19.05
CA ARG A 435 17.37 -22.04 -20.02
C ARG A 435 17.72 -20.74 -20.77
N HIS A 436 18.99 -20.32 -20.71
CA HIS A 436 19.48 -19.04 -21.26
C HIS A 436 19.11 -18.79 -22.72
N ASN A 437 19.02 -19.83 -23.56
CA ASN A 437 18.68 -19.67 -24.98
C ASN A 437 17.21 -19.30 -25.24
N LEU A 438 16.31 -19.56 -24.28
CA LEU A 438 14.87 -19.28 -24.43
C LEU A 438 14.46 -17.89 -23.94
N THR A 439 15.36 -17.17 -23.26
CA THR A 439 15.02 -15.95 -22.51
C THR A 439 15.89 -14.74 -22.86
N LYS A 440 16.87 -14.88 -23.76
CA LYS A 440 17.88 -13.83 -23.99
C LYS A 440 17.31 -12.66 -24.79
N CYS A 441 17.60 -11.43 -24.33
CA CYS A 441 17.44 -10.23 -25.15
C CYS A 441 18.51 -10.21 -26.25
N HIS A 442 18.09 -10.16 -27.52
CA HIS A 442 18.97 -9.94 -28.66
C HIS A 442 19.22 -8.46 -28.88
#